data_AF-A0A929FD14-F1
#
_entry.id   AF-A0A929FD14-F1
#
_cell.length_a   1.000
_cell.length_b   1.000
_cell.length_c   1.000
_cell.angle_alpha   90.00
_cell.angle_beta   90.00
_cell.angle_gamma   90.00
#
_symmetry.space_group_name_H-M   'P 1'
#
loop_
_entity.id
_entity.type
_entity.pdbx_description
1 polymer ?
#
loop_
_entity_poly.entity_id
_entity_poly.type
_entity_poly.pdbx_seq_one_letter_code
_entity_poly.pdbx_strand_id
1 'polypeptide(L)'
;MNALHILFVDCTLKPSPELSETGALWTLLAERYQAKDHQIKALRPVDFNILPGHSGDPDDDFLQVFDRIQAADILILGVSALQGQRSSECQKLMERLRETCHNKQDLATGQSPLYNKVVGVLLVGDTWGSGCLGQICCELGQLGCVNPPYNTAVWCQPIDTPTGFMEAKGNTSATVNRDVRLVVEHTIAMAHLIRQTPLQINLKAVNQEVQTITKAAAVATDTILLPPLIHAENTGEGIDYRQVSKRIWTVMQAGRQRGFCFSVLSLEDKIFRAERNNKGFIYKIYPGYFSYRNQYANYDLEKSKAHKLTLMAKIGLPVPVSYGTFKTVAEIPFETLKFPLVAKPDAGSLSENVYPNLQTAEQLRQAAAVIETSDAVSKLESHISGQDYRVLIINHHYAGCVQRRPASVVGDGQRTILELFQRRNQEPGRCDRYETHTTLHQLVFDHTSRRLLHRAGYTLNTVLAEGEVFYLQEKITAALGADYIDCTDDLHPSIVQQCIEFSHHYPSLTIGFDLITTDICRPLAETGGAFNEYNTLPYVDLHECCNVGQQRPVSYLIWDYIEERADSIVTAEFKPF
;
A
#
# COMPACT_ATOMS: atom_id res chain seq x y z
N MET A 1 -7.34 21.18 -42.39
CA MET A 1 -7.11 21.26 -40.93
C MET A 1 -5.66 21.64 -40.71
N ASN A 2 -5.34 22.52 -39.75
CA ASN A 2 -3.97 22.94 -39.49
C ASN A 2 -3.11 21.75 -39.04
N ALA A 3 -1.84 21.69 -39.45
CA ALA A 3 -0.93 20.63 -39.02
C ALA A 3 -0.87 20.54 -37.48
N LEU A 4 -0.84 19.29 -36.99
CA LEU A 4 -0.60 18.98 -35.58
C LEU A 4 0.89 18.68 -35.38
N HIS A 5 1.40 19.00 -34.21
CA HIS A 5 2.73 18.63 -33.74
C HIS A 5 2.61 17.35 -32.91
N ILE A 6 3.16 16.26 -33.42
CA ILE A 6 3.21 14.98 -32.74
C ILE A 6 4.63 14.75 -32.23
N LEU A 7 4.76 14.45 -30.94
CA LEU A 7 6.01 14.01 -30.36
C LEU A 7 5.92 12.54 -29.97
N PHE A 8 6.85 11.75 -30.46
CA PHE A 8 7.12 10.41 -29.97
C PHE A 8 8.24 10.44 -28.92
N VAL A 9 7.99 9.82 -27.78
CA VAL A 9 8.97 9.65 -26.72
C VAL A 9 9.25 8.16 -26.55
N ASP A 10 10.37 7.69 -27.09
CA ASP A 10 10.78 6.29 -27.05
C ASP A 10 11.51 5.99 -25.74
N CYS A 11 10.84 5.37 -24.79
CA CYS A 11 11.42 4.98 -23.50
C CYS A 11 12.19 3.66 -23.56
N THR A 12 12.80 3.36 -24.71
CA THR A 12 13.79 2.28 -24.81
C THR A 12 14.99 2.55 -23.89
N LEU A 13 15.65 1.47 -23.44
CA LEU A 13 16.91 1.54 -22.70
C LEU A 13 18.12 1.69 -23.64
N LYS A 14 17.91 1.63 -24.96
CA LYS A 14 18.99 1.64 -25.96
C LYS A 14 19.29 3.06 -26.45
N PRO A 15 20.49 3.60 -26.21
CA PRO A 15 20.85 4.94 -26.67
C PRO A 15 20.87 5.03 -28.19
N SER A 16 20.63 6.21 -28.74
CA SER A 16 20.77 6.46 -30.16
C SER A 16 22.23 6.30 -30.61
N PRO A 17 22.53 5.69 -31.78
CA PRO A 17 21.61 5.31 -32.85
C PRO A 17 21.15 3.84 -32.83
N GLU A 18 21.23 3.14 -31.69
CA GLU A 18 20.85 1.71 -31.64
C GLU A 18 19.39 1.47 -32.04
N LEU A 19 19.12 0.32 -32.64
CA LEU A 19 17.78 -0.04 -33.09
C LEU A 19 16.86 -0.37 -31.89
N SER A 20 15.74 0.35 -31.83
CA SER A 20 14.67 0.17 -30.86
C SER A 20 13.49 -0.56 -31.49
N GLU A 21 13.05 -1.67 -30.89
CA GLU A 21 11.86 -2.40 -31.32
C GLU A 21 10.61 -1.51 -31.22
N THR A 22 10.50 -0.74 -30.12
CA THR A 22 9.46 0.26 -29.90
C THR A 22 9.54 1.37 -30.95
N GLY A 23 10.75 1.80 -31.31
CA GLY A 23 11.00 2.73 -32.40
C GLY A 23 10.55 2.20 -33.76
N ALA A 24 10.70 0.90 -34.03
CA ALA A 24 10.23 0.29 -35.27
C ALA A 24 8.69 0.25 -35.36
N LEU A 25 8.00 0.02 -34.24
CA LEU A 25 6.53 0.14 -34.19
C LEU A 25 6.09 1.60 -34.42
N TRP A 26 6.81 2.57 -33.86
CA TRP A 26 6.56 4.00 -34.09
C TRP A 26 6.64 4.39 -35.56
N THR A 27 7.59 3.84 -36.34
CA THR A 27 7.70 4.11 -37.78
C THR A 27 6.37 3.91 -38.52
N LEU A 28 5.57 2.91 -38.14
CA LEU A 28 4.26 2.66 -38.74
C LEU A 28 3.22 3.75 -38.44
N LEU A 29 3.28 4.36 -37.25
CA LEU A 29 2.45 5.52 -36.91
C LEU A 29 2.95 6.77 -37.62
N ALA A 30 4.27 6.98 -37.58
CA ALA A 30 4.96 8.12 -38.17
C ALA A 30 4.60 8.29 -39.65
N GLU A 31 4.68 7.21 -40.44
CA GLU A 31 4.30 7.19 -41.86
C GLU A 31 2.84 7.62 -42.07
N ARG A 32 1.92 7.19 -41.19
CA ARG A 32 0.49 7.51 -41.29
C ARG A 32 0.17 8.94 -40.86
N TYR A 33 0.86 9.47 -39.84
CA TYR A 33 0.76 10.89 -39.49
C TYR A 33 1.32 11.78 -40.60
N GLN A 34 2.46 11.40 -41.19
CA GLN A 34 3.07 12.13 -42.31
C GLN A 34 2.19 12.12 -43.56
N ALA A 35 1.56 10.98 -43.88
CA ALA A 35 0.61 10.88 -45.00
C ALA A 35 -0.65 11.75 -44.83
N LYS A 36 -0.87 12.30 -43.63
CA LYS A 36 -1.93 13.26 -43.30
C LYS A 36 -1.39 14.68 -43.08
N ASP A 37 -0.18 14.96 -43.56
CA ASP A 37 0.47 16.28 -43.52
C ASP A 37 0.67 16.84 -42.10
N HIS A 38 0.97 15.96 -41.13
CA HIS A 38 1.29 16.38 -39.76
C HIS A 38 2.78 16.35 -39.45
N GLN A 39 3.21 17.22 -38.53
CA GLN A 39 4.61 17.32 -38.14
C GLN A 39 4.92 16.31 -37.05
N ILE A 40 5.94 15.49 -37.28
CA ILE A 40 6.38 14.49 -36.31
C ILE A 40 7.80 14.79 -35.82
N LYS A 41 8.02 14.59 -34.53
CA LYS A 41 9.35 14.57 -33.90
C LYS A 41 9.45 13.32 -33.03
N ALA A 42 10.67 12.85 -32.84
CA ALA A 42 10.97 11.77 -31.90
C ALA A 42 12.13 12.19 -31.00
N LEU A 43 12.13 11.72 -29.76
CA LEU A 43 13.28 11.76 -28.87
C LEU A 43 13.32 10.47 -28.03
N ARG A 44 14.48 10.14 -27.49
CA ARG A 44 14.63 9.07 -26.50
C ARG A 44 15.11 9.67 -25.19
N PRO A 45 14.42 9.48 -24.06
CA PRO A 45 14.87 9.98 -22.76
C PRO A 45 16.29 9.51 -22.39
N VAL A 46 16.68 8.30 -22.81
CA VAL A 46 18.02 7.74 -22.58
C VAL A 46 19.17 8.53 -23.24
N ASP A 47 18.86 9.39 -24.23
CA ASP A 47 19.86 10.26 -24.88
C ASP A 47 20.10 11.56 -24.08
N PHE A 48 19.41 11.76 -22.96
CA PHE A 48 19.48 12.94 -22.09
C PHE A 48 19.91 12.54 -20.69
N ASN A 49 20.63 13.42 -19.98
CA ASN A 49 20.96 13.19 -18.59
C ASN A 49 19.77 13.55 -17.68
N ILE A 50 18.81 12.62 -17.55
CA ILE A 50 17.64 12.78 -16.66
C ILE A 50 17.94 12.14 -15.31
N LEU A 51 18.12 12.98 -14.29
CA LEU A 51 18.41 12.53 -12.93
C LEU A 51 17.15 12.03 -12.20
N PRO A 52 17.25 11.00 -11.33
CA PRO A 52 16.14 10.61 -10.45
C PRO A 52 15.96 11.63 -9.30
N GLY A 53 14.74 11.77 -8.78
CA GLY A 53 14.43 12.67 -7.64
C GLY A 53 13.96 14.07 -8.04
N HIS A 54 13.97 14.99 -7.06
CA HIS A 54 13.40 16.34 -7.18
C HIS A 54 14.30 17.32 -7.96
N SER A 55 13.72 18.08 -8.89
CA SER A 55 14.43 18.94 -9.85
C SER A 55 15.14 20.15 -9.23
N GLY A 56 16.32 20.52 -9.74
CA GLY A 56 17.09 21.71 -9.33
C GLY A 56 18.56 21.72 -9.74
N ASP A 57 19.05 20.60 -10.29
CA ASP A 57 20.44 20.45 -10.75
C ASP A 57 20.62 21.06 -12.16
N PRO A 58 21.65 21.92 -12.37
CA PRO A 58 21.94 22.48 -13.70
C PRO A 58 22.36 21.44 -14.75
N ASP A 59 22.83 20.26 -14.34
CA ASP A 59 23.26 19.19 -15.25
C ASP A 59 22.11 18.24 -15.66
N ASP A 60 20.87 18.55 -15.23
CA ASP A 60 19.67 17.78 -15.53
C ASP A 60 18.95 18.26 -16.78
N ASP A 61 18.96 17.43 -17.82
CA ASP A 61 18.38 17.73 -19.12
C ASP A 61 16.84 17.60 -19.15
N PHE A 62 16.19 17.20 -18.06
CA PHE A 62 14.76 16.90 -18.05
C PHE A 62 13.90 18.07 -18.55
N LEU A 63 14.22 19.31 -18.18
CA LEU A 63 13.43 20.48 -18.61
C LEU A 63 13.43 20.65 -20.14
N GLN A 64 14.54 20.31 -20.81
CA GLN A 64 14.59 20.33 -22.28
C GLN A 64 13.68 19.28 -22.90
N VAL A 65 13.59 18.10 -22.28
CA VAL A 65 12.65 17.03 -22.68
C VAL A 65 11.21 17.46 -22.42
N PHE A 66 10.95 18.04 -21.24
CA PHE A 66 9.65 18.55 -20.84
C PHE A 66 9.12 19.61 -21.80
N ASP A 67 9.95 20.59 -22.19
CA ASP A 67 9.52 21.67 -23.10
C ASP A 67 9.10 21.13 -24.47
N ARG A 68 9.76 20.08 -24.95
CA ARG A 68 9.37 19.38 -26.20
C ARG A 68 8.03 18.66 -26.03
N ILE A 69 7.82 17.99 -24.90
CA ILE A 69 6.54 17.34 -24.56
C ILE A 69 5.43 18.39 -24.44
N GLN A 70 5.72 19.52 -23.78
CA GLN A 70 4.79 20.62 -23.62
C GLN A 70 4.44 21.31 -24.96
N ALA A 71 5.33 21.32 -25.93
CA ALA A 71 5.08 21.92 -27.25
C ALA A 71 4.23 21.05 -28.20
N ALA A 72 4.04 19.76 -27.89
CA ALA A 72 3.29 18.83 -28.74
C ALA A 72 1.77 18.94 -28.55
N ASP A 73 1.00 18.80 -29.63
CA ASP A 73 -0.46 18.63 -29.56
C ASP A 73 -0.81 17.19 -29.18
N ILE A 74 -0.08 16.24 -29.76
CA ILE A 74 -0.22 14.80 -29.51
C ILE A 74 1.10 14.26 -28.96
N LEU A 75 1.03 13.59 -27.81
CA LEU A 75 2.15 12.86 -27.24
C LEU A 75 1.93 11.36 -27.44
N ILE A 76 2.85 10.70 -28.13
CA ILE A 76 2.89 9.25 -28.26
C ILE A 76 4.02 8.72 -27.38
N LEU A 77 3.67 7.96 -26.34
CA LEU A 77 4.66 7.37 -25.43
C LEU A 77 4.99 5.94 -25.85
N GLY A 78 6.24 5.70 -26.24
CA GLY A 78 6.76 4.37 -26.56
C GLY A 78 7.31 3.68 -25.34
N VAL A 79 6.75 2.54 -24.99
CA VAL A 79 7.07 1.77 -23.78
C VAL A 79 7.69 0.44 -24.18
N SER A 80 8.95 0.25 -23.81
CA SER A 80 9.56 -1.07 -23.79
C SER A 80 9.17 -1.76 -22.48
N ALA A 81 8.55 -2.94 -22.58
CA ALA A 81 8.07 -3.69 -21.43
C ALA A 81 8.77 -5.05 -21.30
N LEU A 82 9.09 -5.42 -20.06
CA LEU A 82 9.67 -6.71 -19.70
C LEU A 82 8.90 -7.26 -18.49
N GLN A 83 8.44 -8.50 -18.56
CA GLN A 83 7.66 -9.14 -17.48
C GLN A 83 6.46 -8.30 -17.00
N GLY A 84 5.80 -7.60 -17.93
CA GLY A 84 4.66 -6.73 -17.64
C GLY A 84 4.98 -5.41 -16.94
N GLN A 85 6.25 -5.09 -16.73
CA GLN A 85 6.71 -3.81 -16.16
C GLN A 85 7.21 -2.87 -17.27
N ARG A 86 7.06 -1.55 -17.06
CA ARG A 86 7.63 -0.53 -17.94
C ARG A 86 9.13 -0.39 -17.69
N SER A 87 9.88 0.07 -18.70
CA SER A 87 11.31 0.35 -18.59
C SER A 87 11.61 1.39 -17.49
N SER A 88 12.83 1.34 -16.93
CA SER A 88 13.30 2.33 -15.97
C SER A 88 13.31 3.75 -16.55
N GLU A 89 13.62 3.91 -17.84
CA GLU A 89 13.53 5.21 -18.52
C GLU A 89 12.09 5.73 -18.58
N CYS A 90 11.11 4.86 -18.82
CA CYS A 90 9.69 5.25 -18.77
C CYS A 90 9.27 5.65 -17.35
N GLN A 91 9.70 4.89 -16.34
CA GLN A 91 9.43 5.19 -14.93
C GLN A 91 10.00 6.56 -14.55
N LYS A 92 11.29 6.82 -14.82
CA LYS A 92 11.95 8.11 -14.54
C LYS A 92 11.23 9.27 -15.22
N LEU A 93 10.89 9.12 -16.50
CA LEU A 93 10.16 10.16 -17.24
C LEU A 93 8.81 10.49 -16.57
N MET A 94 8.03 9.47 -16.20
CA MET A 94 6.70 9.66 -15.60
C MET A 94 6.75 10.33 -14.22
N GLU A 95 7.73 9.96 -13.38
CA GLU A 95 7.96 10.61 -12.08
C GLU A 95 8.26 12.10 -12.25
N ARG A 96 9.20 12.43 -13.15
CA ARG A 96 9.63 13.80 -13.42
C ARG A 96 8.53 14.65 -14.09
N LEU A 97 7.72 14.04 -14.96
CA LEU A 97 6.53 14.69 -15.53
C LEU A 97 5.52 15.05 -14.44
N ARG A 98 5.22 14.13 -13.51
CA ARG A 98 4.25 14.37 -12.44
C ARG A 98 4.66 15.53 -11.55
N GLU A 99 5.90 15.53 -11.10
CA GLU A 99 6.45 16.62 -10.28
C GLU A 99 6.39 17.96 -11.02
N THR A 100 6.93 18.00 -12.25
CA THR A 100 7.02 19.26 -13.01
C THR A 100 5.64 19.80 -13.34
N CYS A 101 4.68 18.94 -13.69
CA CYS A 101 3.31 19.33 -13.94
C CYS A 101 2.60 19.86 -12.70
N HIS A 102 2.90 19.31 -11.52
CA HIS A 102 2.39 19.82 -10.25
C HIS A 102 2.97 21.21 -9.93
N ASN A 103 4.28 21.38 -10.10
CA ASN A 103 4.98 22.63 -9.77
C ASN A 103 4.67 23.76 -10.76
N LYS A 104 4.41 23.44 -12.02
CA LYS A 104 4.15 24.42 -13.10
C LYS A 104 2.66 24.56 -13.45
N GLN A 105 1.75 24.23 -12.55
CA GLN A 105 0.31 24.43 -12.78
C GLN A 105 -0.01 25.89 -13.12
N ASP A 106 -0.95 26.09 -14.04
CA ASP A 106 -1.45 27.41 -14.39
C ASP A 106 -2.00 28.11 -13.14
N LEU A 107 -1.54 29.33 -12.88
CA LEU A 107 -1.86 30.03 -11.64
C LEU A 107 -3.33 30.43 -11.55
N ALA A 108 -4.02 30.63 -12.68
CA ALA A 108 -5.42 31.06 -12.70
C ALA A 108 -6.38 29.87 -12.59
N THR A 109 -6.07 28.77 -13.27
CA THR A 109 -6.97 27.61 -13.44
C THR A 109 -6.56 26.39 -12.62
N GLY A 110 -5.29 26.28 -12.22
CA GLY A 110 -4.72 25.08 -11.59
C GLY A 110 -4.49 23.92 -12.56
N GLN A 111 -4.70 24.12 -13.86
CA GLN A 111 -4.46 23.10 -14.86
C GLN A 111 -2.95 22.82 -15.00
N SER A 112 -2.60 21.55 -15.18
CA SER A 112 -1.22 21.13 -15.49
C SER A 112 -0.79 21.69 -16.86
N PRO A 113 0.53 21.90 -17.10
CA PRO A 113 1.05 22.24 -18.43
C PRO A 113 0.70 21.26 -19.56
N LEU A 114 0.32 20.03 -19.21
CA LEU A 114 -0.10 19.00 -20.16
C LEU A 114 -1.61 18.87 -20.32
N TYR A 115 -2.39 19.72 -19.64
CA TYR A 115 -3.84 19.75 -19.79
C TYR A 115 -4.20 19.95 -21.27
N ASN A 116 -5.25 19.28 -21.74
CA ASN A 116 -5.70 19.33 -23.14
C ASN A 116 -4.74 18.69 -24.17
N LYS A 117 -3.67 18.02 -23.75
CA LYS A 117 -2.87 17.21 -24.71
C LYS A 117 -3.52 15.89 -25.00
N VAL A 118 -3.48 15.46 -26.25
CA VAL A 118 -3.98 14.13 -26.62
C VAL A 118 -2.84 13.12 -26.54
N VAL A 119 -3.12 11.95 -25.96
CA VAL A 119 -2.09 10.92 -25.74
C VAL A 119 -2.40 9.60 -26.42
N GLY A 120 -1.35 8.93 -26.89
CA GLY A 120 -1.36 7.53 -27.29
C GLY A 120 -0.17 6.77 -26.72
N VAL A 121 -0.28 5.46 -26.58
CA VAL A 121 0.77 4.62 -25.99
C VAL A 121 1.10 3.46 -26.91
N LEU A 122 2.38 3.30 -27.22
CA LEU A 122 2.90 2.14 -27.96
C LEU A 122 3.60 1.23 -26.98
N LEU A 123 3.33 -0.07 -27.05
CA LEU A 123 4.03 -1.04 -26.22
C LEU A 123 4.65 -2.14 -27.07
N VAL A 124 5.91 -2.44 -26.79
CA VAL A 124 6.60 -3.63 -27.29
C VAL A 124 7.18 -4.39 -26.11
N GLY A 125 6.81 -5.66 -25.94
CA GLY A 125 7.27 -6.46 -24.79
C GLY A 125 7.16 -7.98 -24.96
N ASP A 126 7.72 -8.70 -23.98
CA ASP A 126 7.94 -10.16 -23.96
C ASP A 126 6.73 -11.00 -23.49
N THR A 127 5.84 -10.38 -22.74
CA THR A 127 4.68 -11.01 -22.10
C THR A 127 3.47 -10.09 -22.29
N TRP A 128 2.26 -10.55 -21.95
CA TRP A 128 1.02 -9.75 -21.99
C TRP A 128 1.13 -8.53 -21.04
N GLY A 129 1.88 -7.50 -21.44
CA GLY A 129 2.24 -6.31 -20.67
C GLY A 129 1.12 -5.29 -20.56
N SER A 130 -0.13 -5.76 -20.47
CA SER A 130 -1.31 -4.91 -20.35
C SER A 130 -1.41 -4.20 -19.00
N GLY A 131 -0.71 -4.69 -17.97
CA GLY A 131 -0.70 -4.09 -16.62
C GLY A 131 -0.15 -2.66 -16.60
N CYS A 132 1.01 -2.41 -17.24
CA CYS A 132 1.62 -1.09 -17.24
C CYS A 132 0.92 -0.10 -18.19
N LEU A 133 0.23 -0.57 -19.24
CA LEU A 133 -0.56 0.29 -20.14
C LEU A 133 -1.67 1.03 -19.40
N GLY A 134 -2.47 0.31 -18.61
CA GLY A 134 -3.55 0.90 -17.83
C GLY A 134 -3.04 1.94 -16.83
N GLN A 135 -1.90 1.66 -16.19
CA GLN A 135 -1.23 2.59 -15.29
C GLN A 135 -0.81 3.87 -16.03
N ILE A 136 -0.12 3.75 -17.17
CA ILE A 136 0.37 4.89 -17.94
C ILE A 136 -0.78 5.78 -18.43
N CYS A 137 -1.84 5.19 -19.00
CA CYS A 137 -3.00 5.96 -19.46
C CYS A 137 -3.70 6.69 -18.30
N CYS A 138 -3.79 6.05 -17.12
CA CYS A 138 -4.33 6.67 -15.91
C CYS A 138 -3.46 7.83 -15.43
N GLU A 139 -2.15 7.63 -15.33
CA GLU A 139 -1.19 8.64 -14.91
C GLU A 139 -1.21 9.86 -15.85
N LEU A 140 -1.21 9.64 -17.17
CA LEU A 140 -1.34 10.73 -18.15
C LEU A 140 -2.70 11.46 -18.02
N GLY A 141 -3.78 10.71 -17.75
CA GLY A 141 -5.10 11.30 -17.49
C GLY A 141 -5.13 12.21 -16.27
N GLN A 142 -4.44 11.81 -15.18
CA GLN A 142 -4.29 12.64 -13.98
C GLN A 142 -3.47 13.92 -14.23
N LEU A 143 -2.58 13.92 -15.22
CA LEU A 143 -1.85 15.12 -15.67
C LEU A 143 -2.68 16.04 -16.57
N GLY A 144 -3.94 15.68 -16.85
CA GLY A 144 -4.85 16.47 -17.69
C GLY A 144 -4.84 16.10 -19.17
N CYS A 145 -4.12 15.05 -19.55
CA CYS A 145 -4.12 14.57 -20.92
C CYS A 145 -5.44 13.86 -21.25
N VAL A 146 -5.85 13.93 -22.51
CA VAL A 146 -7.04 13.30 -23.06
C VAL A 146 -6.64 11.98 -23.71
N ASN A 147 -7.24 10.88 -23.24
CA ASN A 147 -7.08 9.53 -23.80
C ASN A 147 -8.23 9.24 -24.79
N PRO A 148 -7.98 9.18 -26.11
CA PRO A 148 -9.00 8.76 -27.07
C PRO A 148 -9.37 7.27 -26.92
N PRO A 149 -10.50 6.81 -27.47
CA PRO A 149 -10.77 5.38 -27.63
C PRO A 149 -9.67 4.72 -28.46
N TYR A 150 -9.29 3.47 -28.13
CA TYR A 150 -8.25 2.73 -28.85
C TYR A 150 -6.93 3.51 -29.01
N ASN A 151 -6.50 4.22 -27.96
CA ASN A 151 -5.27 5.02 -27.97
C ASN A 151 -3.98 4.21 -27.76
N THR A 152 -4.06 2.88 -27.83
CA THR A 152 -2.91 1.99 -27.65
C THR A 152 -2.67 1.11 -28.86
N ALA A 153 -1.41 0.91 -29.25
CA ALA A 153 -1.01 -0.16 -30.18
C ALA A 153 0.10 -1.00 -29.55
N VAL A 154 -0.09 -2.32 -29.58
CA VAL A 154 0.71 -3.26 -28.77
C VAL A 154 1.29 -4.36 -29.64
N TRP A 155 2.57 -4.63 -29.45
CA TRP A 155 3.21 -5.88 -29.86
C TRP A 155 3.64 -6.67 -28.62
N CYS A 156 3.04 -7.83 -28.42
CA CYS A 156 3.50 -8.82 -27.46
C CYS A 156 4.09 -10.00 -28.22
N GLN A 157 5.25 -10.48 -27.77
CA GLN A 157 5.87 -11.67 -28.36
C GLN A 157 4.94 -12.90 -28.24
N PRO A 158 4.79 -13.70 -29.31
CA PRO A 158 4.08 -14.98 -29.25
C PRO A 158 4.80 -15.94 -28.29
N ILE A 159 4.03 -16.71 -27.51
CA ILE A 159 4.56 -17.65 -26.50
C ILE A 159 5.54 -18.68 -27.10
N ASP A 160 5.35 -19.05 -28.37
CA ASP A 160 6.06 -20.16 -28.99
C ASP A 160 7.34 -19.74 -29.73
N THR A 161 7.60 -18.43 -29.89
CA THR A 161 8.77 -17.91 -30.61
C THR A 161 9.29 -16.63 -29.95
N PRO A 162 10.49 -16.63 -29.35
CA PRO A 162 11.03 -15.48 -28.62
C PRO A 162 11.64 -14.42 -29.56
N THR A 163 10.91 -14.02 -30.61
CA THR A 163 11.41 -13.08 -31.62
C THR A 163 10.85 -11.68 -31.39
N GLY A 164 11.71 -10.66 -31.54
CA GLY A 164 11.34 -9.25 -31.41
C GLY A 164 10.34 -8.78 -32.48
N PHE A 165 9.79 -7.58 -32.34
CA PHE A 165 8.84 -7.00 -33.31
C PHE A 165 9.41 -6.97 -34.73
N MET A 166 10.67 -6.55 -34.88
CA MET A 166 11.33 -6.49 -36.19
C MET A 166 11.57 -7.88 -36.79
N GLU A 167 12.12 -8.81 -36.00
CA GLU A 167 12.45 -10.17 -36.46
C GLU A 167 11.19 -10.96 -36.83
N ALA A 168 10.13 -10.83 -36.02
CA ALA A 168 8.85 -11.47 -36.27
C ALA A 168 8.04 -10.84 -37.43
N LYS A 169 8.59 -9.80 -38.08
CA LYS A 169 7.88 -9.00 -39.10
C LYS A 169 6.53 -8.49 -38.57
N GLY A 170 6.51 -8.00 -37.33
CA GLY A 170 5.31 -7.55 -36.66
C GLY A 170 4.59 -6.41 -37.39
N ASN A 171 5.29 -5.68 -38.25
CA ASN A 171 4.72 -4.71 -39.18
C ASN A 171 3.75 -5.30 -40.21
N THR A 172 3.74 -6.62 -40.41
CA THR A 172 2.77 -7.32 -41.27
C THR A 172 1.53 -7.79 -40.52
N SER A 173 1.51 -7.70 -39.19
CA SER A 173 0.37 -8.13 -38.37
C SER A 173 -0.86 -7.27 -38.63
N ALA A 174 -1.98 -7.91 -38.95
CA ALA A 174 -3.26 -7.24 -39.17
C ALA A 174 -3.75 -6.52 -37.91
N THR A 175 -3.57 -7.14 -36.73
CA THR A 175 -3.96 -6.56 -35.44
C THR A 175 -3.16 -5.31 -35.13
N VAL A 176 -1.83 -5.37 -35.26
CA VAL A 176 -0.96 -4.19 -35.06
C VAL A 176 -1.35 -3.08 -36.02
N ASN A 177 -1.49 -3.38 -37.32
CA ASN A 177 -1.85 -2.36 -38.30
C ASN A 177 -3.23 -1.75 -38.06
N ARG A 178 -4.18 -2.55 -37.59
CA ARG A 178 -5.51 -2.06 -37.17
C ARG A 178 -5.36 -1.09 -36.00
N ASP A 179 -4.64 -1.46 -34.96
CA ASP A 179 -4.49 -0.62 -33.76
C ASP A 179 -3.70 0.64 -34.06
N VAL A 180 -2.60 0.55 -34.80
CA VAL A 180 -1.83 1.69 -35.34
C VAL A 180 -2.74 2.66 -36.10
N ARG A 181 -3.63 2.15 -36.97
CA ARG A 181 -4.60 2.99 -37.68
C ARG A 181 -5.56 3.68 -36.73
N LEU A 182 -6.12 2.95 -35.76
CA LEU A 182 -7.07 3.52 -34.79
C LEU A 182 -6.42 4.59 -33.91
N VAL A 183 -5.20 4.34 -33.41
CA VAL A 183 -4.44 5.33 -32.63
C VAL A 183 -4.27 6.62 -33.42
N VAL A 184 -3.82 6.53 -34.68
CA VAL A 184 -3.59 7.72 -35.52
C VAL A 184 -4.90 8.47 -35.79
N GLU A 185 -5.95 7.78 -36.23
CA GLU A 185 -7.22 8.46 -36.58
C GLU A 185 -7.87 9.10 -35.34
N HIS A 186 -7.91 8.40 -34.21
CA HIS A 186 -8.59 8.91 -33.02
C HIS A 186 -7.79 10.01 -32.31
N THR A 187 -6.47 9.95 -32.29
CA THR A 187 -5.65 11.03 -31.71
C THR A 187 -5.72 12.30 -32.53
N ILE A 188 -5.69 12.22 -33.88
CA ILE A 188 -5.86 13.39 -34.76
C ILE A 188 -7.25 14.01 -34.56
N ALA A 189 -8.30 13.18 -34.61
CA ALA A 189 -9.67 13.65 -34.45
C ALA A 189 -9.87 14.34 -33.09
N MET A 190 -9.39 13.72 -32.01
CA MET A 190 -9.47 14.28 -30.67
C MET A 190 -8.63 15.55 -30.53
N ALA A 191 -7.43 15.61 -31.11
CA ALA A 191 -6.57 16.78 -31.01
C ALA A 191 -7.17 17.98 -31.74
N HIS A 192 -7.81 17.77 -32.89
CA HIS A 192 -8.59 18.82 -33.55
C HIS A 192 -9.78 19.29 -32.72
N LEU A 193 -10.52 18.36 -32.10
CA LEU A 193 -11.64 18.70 -31.23
C LEU A 193 -11.19 19.53 -30.02
N ILE A 194 -10.12 19.10 -29.34
CA ILE A 194 -9.56 19.79 -28.18
C ILE A 194 -8.94 21.13 -28.56
N ARG A 195 -8.32 21.25 -29.74
CA ARG A 195 -7.82 22.54 -30.25
C ARG A 195 -8.96 23.52 -30.53
N GLN A 196 -10.10 23.03 -31.02
CA GLN A 196 -11.28 23.86 -31.29
C GLN A 196 -12.04 24.20 -30.01
N THR A 197 -12.19 23.23 -29.11
CA THR A 197 -12.94 23.33 -27.86
C THR A 197 -12.11 22.71 -26.73
N PRO A 198 -11.14 23.45 -26.18
CA PRO A 198 -10.33 22.95 -25.07
C PRO A 198 -11.19 22.74 -23.83
N LEU A 199 -10.78 21.84 -22.95
CA LEU A 199 -11.37 21.70 -21.63
C LEU A 199 -10.99 22.94 -20.79
N GLN A 200 -12.00 23.71 -20.39
CA GLN A 200 -11.84 25.02 -19.76
C GLN A 200 -12.05 25.00 -18.24
N ILE A 201 -12.25 23.83 -17.63
CA ILE A 201 -12.57 23.73 -16.21
C ILE A 201 -11.48 24.40 -15.35
N ASN A 202 -11.88 25.29 -14.45
CA ASN A 202 -10.98 25.90 -13.49
C ASN A 202 -10.92 25.00 -12.25
N LEU A 203 -9.85 24.20 -12.15
CA LEU A 203 -9.65 23.26 -11.04
C LEU A 203 -9.49 23.98 -9.70
N LYS A 204 -8.91 25.18 -9.66
CA LYS A 204 -8.85 25.99 -8.43
C LYS A 204 -10.24 26.42 -7.97
N ALA A 205 -11.08 26.89 -8.89
CA ALA A 205 -12.45 27.28 -8.58
C ALA A 205 -13.27 26.06 -8.11
N VAL A 206 -13.13 24.90 -8.77
CA VAL A 206 -13.75 23.64 -8.32
C VAL A 206 -13.28 23.28 -6.91
N ASN A 207 -11.99 23.36 -6.62
CA ASN A 207 -11.48 23.08 -5.27
C ASN A 207 -12.02 24.07 -4.22
N GLN A 208 -12.16 25.36 -4.57
CA GLN A 208 -12.76 26.37 -3.70
C GLN A 208 -14.25 26.16 -3.50
N GLU A 209 -14.98 25.78 -4.55
CA GLU A 209 -16.40 25.44 -4.51
C GLU A 209 -16.63 24.21 -3.65
N VAL A 210 -15.87 23.13 -3.85
CA VAL A 210 -15.91 21.93 -3.01
C VAL A 210 -15.59 22.26 -1.56
N GLN A 211 -14.60 23.11 -1.30
CA GLN A 211 -14.32 23.58 0.07
C GLN A 211 -15.48 24.39 0.65
N THR A 212 -16.16 25.20 -0.17
CA THR A 212 -17.31 26.01 0.25
C THR A 212 -18.56 25.16 0.47
N ILE A 213 -18.84 24.20 -0.40
CA ILE A 213 -19.91 23.19 -0.25
C ILE A 213 -19.63 22.33 0.97
N THR A 214 -18.40 21.89 1.20
CA THR A 214 -18.02 21.14 2.41
C THR A 214 -18.25 21.98 3.66
N LYS A 215 -17.93 23.29 3.61
CA LYS A 215 -18.19 24.23 4.70
C LYS A 215 -19.68 24.58 4.89
N ALA A 216 -20.47 24.62 3.82
CA ALA A 216 -21.90 24.97 3.84
C ALA A 216 -22.80 23.76 4.15
N ALA A 217 -22.43 22.57 3.68
CA ALA A 217 -23.06 21.30 4.05
C ALA A 217 -22.83 20.97 5.54
N ALA A 218 -21.80 21.54 6.16
CA ALA A 218 -21.63 21.49 7.62
C ALA A 218 -22.65 22.35 8.39
N VAL A 219 -23.43 23.23 7.73
CA VAL A 219 -24.37 24.18 8.36
C VAL A 219 -25.84 23.85 8.05
N ALA A 220 -26.13 23.03 7.04
CA ALA A 220 -27.50 22.76 6.59
C ALA A 220 -27.75 21.27 6.33
N THR A 221 -28.05 20.50 7.39
CA THR A 221 -28.95 19.32 7.32
C THR A 221 -29.22 18.79 8.73
N ASP A 222 -30.35 19.18 9.29
CA ASP A 222 -31.01 18.41 10.34
C ASP A 222 -31.53 17.11 9.71
N THR A 223 -31.26 15.97 10.36
CA THR A 223 -31.67 14.60 9.98
C THR A 223 -30.76 13.85 8.99
N ILE A 224 -29.55 13.53 9.43
CA ILE A 224 -29.01 12.16 9.61
C ILE A 224 -27.78 12.35 10.50
N LEU A 225 -27.78 11.69 11.67
CA LEU A 225 -26.62 11.64 12.55
C LEU A 225 -25.47 10.95 11.80
N LEU A 226 -24.68 11.72 11.06
CA LEU A 226 -23.25 11.48 11.05
C LEU A 226 -22.84 11.61 12.51
N PRO A 227 -22.41 10.54 13.20
CA PRO A 227 -21.79 10.73 14.49
C PRO A 227 -20.66 11.73 14.29
N PRO A 228 -20.48 12.68 15.21
CA PRO A 228 -19.41 13.65 15.09
C PRO A 228 -18.14 12.86 14.78
N LEU A 229 -17.43 13.25 13.73
CA LEU A 229 -15.99 13.08 13.76
C LEU A 229 -15.62 13.65 15.13
N ILE A 230 -15.28 12.76 16.06
CA ILE A 230 -14.49 13.15 17.21
C ILE A 230 -13.13 13.48 16.59
N HIS A 231 -13.09 14.64 15.94
CA HIS A 231 -11.90 15.44 15.93
C HIS A 231 -11.60 15.61 17.40
N ALA A 232 -10.62 14.83 17.88
CA ALA A 232 -9.90 15.26 19.05
C ALA A 232 -9.53 16.71 18.75
N GLU A 233 -10.16 17.62 19.48
CA GLU A 233 -10.07 19.04 19.23
C GLU A 233 -8.58 19.37 19.07
N ASN A 234 -8.26 20.07 17.99
CA ASN A 234 -6.92 20.57 17.75
C ASN A 234 -6.67 21.70 18.76
N THR A 235 -6.43 21.30 20.01
CA THR A 235 -6.11 22.15 21.13
C THR A 235 -4.63 21.97 21.42
N GLY A 236 -3.82 22.93 20.94
CA GLY A 236 -2.49 23.20 21.48
C GLY A 236 -1.31 22.41 20.88
N GLU A 237 -0.40 23.17 20.29
CA GLU A 237 1.05 22.94 20.10
C GLU A 237 1.51 21.80 19.15
N GLY A 238 1.98 22.24 17.97
CA GLY A 238 3.28 21.82 17.41
C GLY A 238 3.31 20.71 16.36
N ILE A 239 2.33 19.80 16.31
CA ILE A 239 2.37 18.64 15.41
C ILE A 239 1.07 18.52 14.62
N ASP A 240 1.16 18.56 13.30
CA ASP A 240 0.05 18.14 12.43
C ASP A 240 -0.12 16.63 12.55
N TYR A 241 -1.26 16.19 13.10
CA TYR A 241 -1.55 14.79 13.36
C TYR A 241 -1.45 13.92 12.09
N ARG A 242 -1.67 14.50 10.89
CA ARG A 242 -1.57 13.79 9.61
C ARG A 242 -0.14 13.42 9.24
N GLN A 243 0.86 14.04 9.86
CA GLN A 243 2.28 13.74 9.65
C GLN A 243 2.74 12.49 10.41
N VAL A 244 1.92 11.96 11.32
CA VAL A 244 2.24 10.77 12.11
C VAL A 244 1.19 9.68 11.94
N SER A 245 1.62 8.42 11.96
CA SER A 245 0.71 7.28 11.92
C SER A 245 -0.24 7.29 13.11
N LYS A 246 -1.46 6.76 12.93
CA LYS A 246 -2.50 6.71 13.98
C LYS A 246 -1.98 6.20 15.33
N ARG A 247 -1.22 5.09 15.34
CA ARG A 247 -0.59 4.52 16.56
C ARG A 247 0.27 5.49 17.37
N ILE A 248 1.04 6.37 16.70
CA ILE A 248 1.94 7.34 17.36
C ILE A 248 1.08 8.41 18.00
N TRP A 249 0.10 8.89 17.25
CA TRP A 249 -0.82 9.92 17.71
C TRP A 249 -1.65 9.45 18.91
N THR A 250 -2.17 8.23 18.87
CA THR A 250 -2.92 7.64 19.99
C THR A 250 -2.12 7.70 21.30
N VAL A 251 -0.83 7.34 21.27
CA VAL A 251 0.04 7.46 22.46
C VAL A 251 0.28 8.92 22.86
N MET A 252 0.51 9.81 21.89
CA MET A 252 0.67 11.25 22.18
C MET A 252 -0.58 11.85 22.82
N GLN A 253 -1.77 11.47 22.37
CA GLN A 253 -3.04 11.96 22.93
C GLN A 253 -3.17 11.61 24.41
N ALA A 254 -2.84 10.37 24.80
CA ALA A 254 -2.81 9.96 26.20
C ALA A 254 -1.80 10.78 27.03
N GLY A 255 -0.65 11.13 26.45
CA GLY A 255 0.35 11.96 27.12
C GLY A 255 -0.05 13.43 27.23
N ARG A 256 -0.77 13.96 26.24
CA ARG A 256 -1.34 15.32 26.30
C ARG A 256 -2.33 15.44 27.46
N GLN A 257 -3.13 14.40 27.70
CA GLN A 257 -4.02 14.34 28.86
C GLN A 257 -3.26 14.31 30.20
N ARG A 258 -1.96 13.96 30.19
CA ARG A 258 -1.04 14.04 31.34
C ARG A 258 -0.23 15.35 31.39
N GLY A 259 -0.56 16.32 30.52
CA GLY A 259 0.09 17.62 30.47
C GLY A 259 1.43 17.64 29.74
N PHE A 260 1.74 16.63 28.92
CA PHE A 260 2.91 16.65 28.04
C PHE A 260 2.60 17.36 26.71
N CYS A 261 3.51 18.24 26.31
CA CYS A 261 3.60 18.76 24.95
C CYS A 261 4.59 17.93 24.13
N PHE A 262 4.40 17.89 22.81
CA PHE A 262 5.20 17.07 21.91
C PHE A 262 5.81 17.91 20.80
N SER A 263 7.09 17.66 20.50
CA SER A 263 7.76 18.21 19.32
C SER A 263 8.38 17.10 18.46
N VAL A 264 8.40 17.34 17.15
CA VAL A 264 9.01 16.44 16.16
C VAL A 264 10.48 16.76 16.06
N LEU A 265 11.34 15.77 16.29
CA LEU A 265 12.78 15.89 16.02
C LEU A 265 13.14 15.31 14.65
N SER A 266 12.50 14.22 14.24
CA SER A 266 12.63 13.63 12.90
C SER A 266 11.39 12.81 12.54
N LEU A 267 10.68 13.17 11.46
CA LEU A 267 9.57 12.36 10.93
C LEU A 267 10.06 11.08 10.25
N GLU A 268 11.18 11.16 9.54
CA GLU A 268 11.81 10.03 8.85
C GLU A 268 12.18 8.92 9.84
N ASP A 269 12.88 9.29 10.92
CA ASP A 269 13.26 8.36 11.97
C ASP A 269 12.18 8.12 13.02
N LYS A 270 11.08 8.88 12.96
CA LYS A 270 9.97 8.84 13.93
C LYS A 270 10.45 9.14 15.36
N ILE A 271 11.26 10.18 15.51
CA ILE A 271 11.83 10.64 16.78
C ILE A 271 11.08 11.89 17.25
N PHE A 272 10.65 11.86 18.51
CA PHE A 272 9.84 12.89 19.13
C PHE A 272 10.40 13.24 20.51
N ARG A 273 10.08 14.44 20.96
CA ARG A 273 10.36 14.92 22.33
C ARG A 273 9.04 15.12 23.05
N ALA A 274 8.91 14.51 24.23
CA ALA A 274 7.84 14.78 25.18
C ALA A 274 8.36 15.76 26.24
N GLU A 275 7.58 16.78 26.56
CA GLU A 275 7.97 17.83 27.50
C GLU A 275 6.84 18.25 28.43
N ARG A 276 7.14 18.43 29.71
CA ARG A 276 6.26 18.99 30.73
C ARG A 276 7.09 19.78 31.74
N ASN A 277 6.73 21.04 31.98
CA ASN A 277 7.42 21.93 32.93
C ASN A 277 8.94 22.06 32.68
N ASN A 278 9.34 22.29 31.42
CA ASN A 278 10.75 22.39 30.97
C ASN A 278 11.61 21.14 31.24
N LYS A 279 10.97 19.99 31.50
CA LYS A 279 11.61 18.69 31.65
C LYS A 279 10.96 17.69 30.71
N GLY A 280 11.67 16.63 30.36
CA GLY A 280 11.14 15.67 29.40
C GLY A 280 12.14 14.63 28.98
N PHE A 281 11.84 14.00 27.86
CA PHE A 281 12.65 12.93 27.29
C PHE A 281 12.44 12.85 25.78
N ILE A 282 13.36 12.16 25.12
CA ILE A 282 13.30 11.88 23.68
C ILE A 282 12.93 10.42 23.48
N TYR A 283 12.02 10.12 22.56
CA TYR A 283 11.62 8.74 22.28
C TYR A 283 11.42 8.50 20.79
N LYS A 284 11.39 7.22 20.40
CA LYS A 284 11.17 6.80 19.02
C LYS A 284 9.87 6.01 18.88
N ILE A 285 9.01 6.42 17.95
CA ILE A 285 7.65 5.88 17.69
C ILE A 285 6.72 6.09 18.89
N TYR A 286 7.00 5.49 20.05
CA TYR A 286 6.37 5.80 21.34
C TYR A 286 7.34 5.48 22.49
N PRO A 287 7.11 6.02 23.71
CA PRO A 287 8.00 5.81 24.85
C PRO A 287 8.19 4.32 25.11
N GLY A 288 9.43 3.85 25.03
CA GLY A 288 9.76 2.44 25.15
C GLY A 288 11.19 2.11 24.73
N TYR A 289 11.48 0.82 24.82
CA TYR A 289 12.80 0.19 24.70
C TYR A 289 13.61 0.52 23.43
N PHE A 290 12.95 0.90 22.32
CA PHE A 290 13.61 1.21 21.04
C PHE A 290 14.14 2.65 20.92
N SER A 291 14.02 3.45 21.98
CA SER A 291 14.59 4.81 22.02
C SER A 291 16.13 4.79 22.12
N TYR A 292 16.71 3.62 22.45
CA TYR A 292 18.16 3.35 22.47
C TYR A 292 18.62 2.63 21.17
N ARG A 293 18.81 3.38 20.07
CA ARG A 293 19.43 2.82 18.84
C ARG A 293 20.92 2.48 19.02
N ASN A 294 21.61 3.07 20.00
CA ASN A 294 23.07 3.05 20.09
C ASN A 294 23.70 1.95 20.97
N GLN A 295 22.92 1.01 21.55
CA GLN A 295 23.48 -0.04 22.42
C GLN A 295 23.12 -1.49 22.07
N TYR A 296 22.37 -1.77 21.00
CA TYR A 296 21.95 -3.14 20.71
C TYR A 296 22.58 -3.71 19.44
N ALA A 297 23.53 -4.63 19.63
CA ALA A 297 24.15 -5.45 18.59
C ALA A 297 23.18 -6.50 17.96
N ASN A 298 21.96 -6.64 18.50
CA ASN A 298 21.03 -7.74 18.19
C ASN A 298 19.75 -7.29 17.47
N TYR A 299 19.71 -6.09 16.87
CA TYR A 299 18.52 -5.60 16.17
C TYR A 299 18.06 -6.53 15.04
N ASP A 300 18.99 -7.14 14.33
CA ASP A 300 18.68 -8.09 13.26
C ASP A 300 18.10 -9.41 13.81
N LEU A 301 18.46 -9.79 15.05
CA LEU A 301 17.87 -10.96 15.73
C LEU A 301 16.41 -10.70 16.12
N GLU A 302 16.07 -9.49 16.56
CA GLU A 302 14.69 -9.07 16.84
C GLU A 302 13.82 -8.96 15.57
N LYS A 303 14.42 -8.96 14.37
CA LYS A 303 13.69 -9.04 13.10
C LYS A 303 13.47 -10.47 12.61
N SER A 304 14.31 -11.42 13.03
CA SER A 304 14.19 -12.81 12.60
C SER A 304 13.00 -13.48 13.29
N LYS A 305 12.01 -13.90 12.49
CA LYS A 305 10.86 -14.63 13.02
C LYS A 305 11.28 -15.98 13.61
N ALA A 306 12.30 -16.65 13.04
CA ALA A 306 12.83 -17.90 13.58
C ALA A 306 13.42 -17.73 14.98
N HIS A 307 14.17 -16.65 15.21
CA HIS A 307 14.74 -16.34 16.52
C HIS A 307 13.63 -16.12 17.57
N LYS A 308 12.63 -15.30 17.26
CA LYS A 308 11.49 -15.02 18.15
C LYS A 308 10.74 -16.27 18.58
N LEU A 309 10.40 -17.15 17.63
CA LEU A 309 9.74 -18.42 17.93
C LEU A 309 10.59 -19.29 18.87
N THR A 310 11.90 -19.36 18.62
CA THR A 310 12.82 -20.14 19.46
C THR A 310 12.82 -19.63 20.89
N LEU A 311 12.75 -18.31 21.09
CA LEU A 311 12.77 -17.71 22.41
C LEU A 311 11.44 -17.90 23.16
N MET A 312 10.30 -17.78 22.47
CA MET A 312 8.99 -18.17 23.00
C MET A 312 8.96 -19.65 23.41
N ALA A 313 9.46 -20.54 22.56
CA ALA A 313 9.52 -21.98 22.83
C ALA A 313 10.37 -22.30 24.07
N LYS A 314 11.52 -21.63 24.25
CA LYS A 314 12.41 -21.82 25.40
C LYS A 314 11.74 -21.50 26.75
N ILE A 315 10.81 -20.56 26.75
CA ILE A 315 10.05 -20.15 27.94
C ILE A 315 8.78 -21.01 28.11
N GLY A 316 8.53 -21.96 27.19
CA GLY A 316 7.41 -22.90 27.27
C GLY A 316 6.12 -22.40 26.64
N LEU A 317 6.15 -21.31 25.86
CA LEU A 317 4.98 -20.87 25.11
C LEU A 317 4.68 -21.86 23.97
N PRO A 318 3.40 -22.23 23.74
CA PRO A 318 3.00 -23.01 22.57
C PRO A 318 3.31 -22.22 21.30
N VAL A 319 4.12 -22.78 20.41
CA VAL A 319 4.51 -22.17 19.13
C VAL A 319 4.31 -23.16 17.98
N PRO A 320 4.17 -22.69 16.72
CA PRO A 320 4.23 -23.56 15.56
C PRO A 320 5.53 -24.38 15.52
N VAL A 321 5.43 -25.64 15.09
CA VAL A 321 6.60 -26.49 14.84
C VAL A 321 7.37 -25.91 13.66
N SER A 322 8.61 -25.47 13.92
CA SER A 322 9.50 -25.00 12.86
C SER A 322 10.14 -26.20 12.14
N TYR A 323 10.09 -26.19 10.82
CA TYR A 323 10.78 -27.15 9.95
C TYR A 323 12.10 -26.60 9.41
N GLY A 324 12.48 -25.38 9.80
CA GLY A 324 13.73 -24.73 9.41
C GLY A 324 13.54 -23.58 8.45
N THR A 325 14.68 -23.01 8.07
CA THR A 325 14.82 -21.89 7.13
C THR A 325 15.68 -22.33 5.95
N PHE A 326 15.25 -22.03 4.74
CA PHE A 326 15.85 -22.52 3.49
C PHE A 326 16.04 -21.36 2.54
N LYS A 327 17.22 -21.23 1.94
CA LYS A 327 17.49 -20.17 0.97
C LYS A 327 16.95 -20.52 -0.41
N THR A 328 17.02 -21.79 -0.77
CA THR A 328 16.54 -22.30 -2.07
C THR A 328 15.54 -23.43 -1.90
N VAL A 329 14.64 -23.60 -2.86
CA VAL A 329 13.68 -24.72 -2.90
C VAL A 329 14.39 -26.07 -2.86
N ALA A 330 15.60 -26.17 -3.42
CA ALA A 330 16.39 -27.39 -3.46
C ALA A 330 16.87 -27.86 -2.08
N GLU A 331 16.98 -26.96 -1.10
CA GLU A 331 17.39 -27.29 0.27
C GLU A 331 16.24 -27.87 1.11
N ILE A 332 14.99 -27.73 0.65
CA ILE A 332 13.81 -28.15 1.42
C ILE A 332 13.70 -29.68 1.43
N PRO A 333 13.72 -30.33 2.62
CA PRO A 333 13.64 -31.78 2.72
C PRO A 333 12.19 -32.28 2.62
N PHE A 334 11.59 -32.19 1.43
CA PHE A 334 10.17 -32.48 1.19
C PHE A 334 9.68 -33.83 1.79
N GLU A 335 10.53 -34.86 1.80
CA GLU A 335 10.21 -36.20 2.27
C GLU A 335 10.01 -36.32 3.79
N THR A 336 10.51 -35.37 4.59
CA THR A 336 10.44 -35.41 6.07
C THR A 336 9.36 -34.51 6.65
N LEU A 337 8.68 -33.73 5.80
CA LEU A 337 7.72 -32.72 6.19
C LEU A 337 6.35 -33.32 6.55
N LYS A 338 5.66 -32.71 7.52
CA LYS A 338 4.27 -33.07 7.87
C LYS A 338 3.34 -31.90 7.55
N PHE A 339 2.34 -32.16 6.71
CA PHE A 339 1.33 -31.19 6.31
C PHE A 339 0.13 -31.20 7.27
N PRO A 340 -0.61 -30.09 7.42
CA PRO A 340 -0.47 -28.83 6.67
C PRO A 340 0.64 -27.91 7.16
N LEU A 341 1.22 -27.13 6.23
CA LEU A 341 2.34 -26.22 6.48
C LEU A 341 2.02 -24.76 6.11
N VAL A 342 2.86 -23.86 6.60
CA VAL A 342 2.96 -22.47 6.21
C VAL A 342 4.34 -22.22 5.64
N ALA A 343 4.41 -21.59 4.46
CA ALA A 343 5.65 -21.03 3.92
C ALA A 343 5.59 -19.51 3.98
N LYS A 344 6.61 -18.87 4.56
CA LYS A 344 6.71 -17.41 4.68
C LYS A 344 8.16 -16.93 4.69
N PRO A 345 8.47 -15.69 4.28
CA PRO A 345 9.79 -15.10 4.48
C PRO A 345 10.16 -15.02 5.99
N ASP A 346 11.41 -15.33 6.35
CA ASP A 346 11.90 -15.21 7.73
C ASP A 346 11.95 -13.76 8.23
N ALA A 347 12.16 -12.82 7.32
CA ALA A 347 12.06 -11.38 7.55
C ALA A 347 11.09 -10.75 6.55
N GLY A 348 10.28 -9.80 7.00
CA GLY A 348 9.28 -9.12 6.16
C GLY A 348 8.01 -8.75 6.91
N SER A 349 7.20 -7.87 6.31
CA SER A 349 5.99 -7.30 6.92
C SER A 349 4.75 -7.47 6.01
N LEU A 350 3.58 -7.04 6.48
CA LEU A 350 2.33 -6.97 5.70
C LEU A 350 1.82 -8.30 5.11
N SER A 351 2.27 -9.44 5.63
CA SER A 351 1.87 -10.77 5.14
C SER A 351 2.19 -11.03 3.66
N GLU A 352 3.17 -10.31 3.10
CA GLU A 352 3.70 -10.53 1.76
C GLU A 352 4.37 -11.91 1.68
N ASN A 353 4.07 -12.64 0.60
CA ASN A 353 4.56 -14.00 0.35
C ASN A 353 4.33 -14.99 1.51
N VAL A 354 3.29 -14.75 2.33
CA VAL A 354 2.80 -15.72 3.31
C VAL A 354 1.77 -16.63 2.64
N TYR A 355 2.06 -17.93 2.64
CA TYR A 355 1.23 -18.99 2.08
C TYR A 355 0.82 -19.97 3.20
N PRO A 356 -0.34 -19.76 3.83
CA PRO A 356 -0.82 -20.63 4.89
C PRO A 356 -1.52 -21.88 4.34
N ASN A 357 -1.64 -22.90 5.19
CA ASN A 357 -2.48 -24.08 4.96
C ASN A 357 -2.13 -24.89 3.69
N LEU A 358 -0.85 -24.95 3.35
CA LEU A 358 -0.32 -25.80 2.27
C LEU A 358 -0.55 -27.25 2.65
N GLN A 359 -1.24 -28.01 1.80
CA GLN A 359 -1.62 -29.40 2.03
C GLN A 359 -0.64 -30.40 1.40
N THR A 360 0.12 -29.98 0.40
CA THR A 360 0.96 -30.88 -0.41
C THR A 360 2.35 -30.31 -0.67
N ALA A 361 3.30 -31.21 -0.95
CA ALA A 361 4.66 -30.85 -1.35
C ALA A 361 4.69 -29.99 -2.62
N GLU A 362 3.75 -30.20 -3.55
CA GLU A 362 3.66 -29.41 -4.78
C GLU A 362 3.24 -27.96 -4.48
N GLN A 363 2.23 -27.76 -3.63
CA GLN A 363 1.83 -26.41 -3.20
C GLN A 363 2.99 -25.70 -2.48
N LEU A 364 3.74 -26.44 -1.64
CA LEU A 364 4.92 -25.91 -0.98
C LEU A 364 6.02 -25.52 -1.96
N ARG A 365 6.29 -26.36 -2.97
CA ARG A 365 7.30 -26.08 -4.01
C ARG A 365 6.98 -24.77 -4.74
N GLN A 366 5.72 -24.58 -5.11
CA GLN A 366 5.26 -23.35 -5.78
C GLN A 366 5.40 -22.12 -4.87
N ALA A 367 4.94 -22.23 -3.61
CA ALA A 367 5.04 -21.14 -2.64
C ALA A 367 6.50 -20.75 -2.34
N ALA A 368 7.36 -21.75 -2.10
CA ALA A 368 8.78 -21.54 -1.82
C ALA A 368 9.53 -20.96 -3.02
N ALA A 369 9.19 -21.35 -4.26
CA ALA A 369 9.76 -20.76 -5.46
C ALA A 369 9.46 -19.26 -5.57
N VAL A 370 8.23 -18.83 -5.22
CA VAL A 370 7.89 -17.39 -5.21
C VAL A 370 8.69 -16.65 -4.14
N ILE A 371 8.82 -17.21 -2.93
CA ILE A 371 9.64 -16.60 -1.88
C ILE A 371 11.11 -16.49 -2.32
N GLU A 372 11.67 -17.55 -2.92
CA GLU A 372 13.03 -17.58 -3.44
C GLU A 372 13.27 -16.51 -4.53
N THR A 373 12.30 -16.28 -5.43
CA THR A 373 12.44 -15.22 -6.46
C THR A 373 12.55 -13.80 -5.88
N SER A 374 12.18 -13.61 -4.61
CA SER A 374 12.38 -12.34 -3.89
C SER A 374 13.71 -12.25 -3.13
N ASP A 375 14.64 -13.19 -3.35
CA ASP A 375 15.91 -13.38 -2.61
C ASP A 375 15.72 -13.47 -1.09
N ALA A 376 14.53 -13.93 -0.66
CA ALA A 376 14.16 -14.07 0.73
C ALA A 376 14.36 -15.51 1.22
N VAL A 377 14.76 -15.65 2.49
CA VAL A 377 14.86 -16.96 3.15
C VAL A 377 13.46 -17.47 3.46
N SER A 378 13.12 -18.65 2.94
CA SER A 378 11.86 -19.34 3.21
C SER A 378 11.88 -20.00 4.58
N LYS A 379 10.93 -19.66 5.43
CA LYS A 379 10.68 -20.29 6.73
C LYS A 379 9.45 -21.19 6.64
N LEU A 380 9.61 -22.43 7.09
CA LEU A 380 8.55 -23.43 7.08
C LEU A 380 8.08 -23.74 8.50
N GLU A 381 6.76 -23.70 8.71
CA GLU A 381 6.13 -23.94 10.02
C GLU A 381 4.88 -24.81 9.88
N SER A 382 4.50 -25.52 10.94
CA SER A 382 3.20 -26.19 11.00
C SER A 382 2.06 -25.18 10.90
N HIS A 383 1.02 -25.50 10.13
CA HIS A 383 -0.18 -24.68 10.09
C HIS A 383 -0.98 -24.80 11.39
N ILE A 384 -1.34 -23.66 11.97
CA ILE A 384 -2.24 -23.55 13.12
C ILE A 384 -3.61 -23.14 12.63
N SER A 385 -4.63 -23.94 12.95
CA SER A 385 -6.02 -23.64 12.63
C SER A 385 -6.61 -22.73 13.69
N GLY A 386 -7.41 -21.75 13.28
CA GLY A 386 -8.08 -20.84 14.21
C GLY A 386 -8.27 -19.44 13.66
N GLN A 387 -8.75 -18.57 14.52
CA GLN A 387 -8.79 -17.13 14.27
C GLN A 387 -7.53 -16.46 14.79
N ASP A 388 -7.26 -15.27 14.26
CA ASP A 388 -6.07 -14.49 14.56
C ASP A 388 -6.38 -13.40 15.59
N TYR A 389 -5.54 -13.32 16.61
CA TYR A 389 -5.69 -12.42 17.75
C TYR A 389 -4.39 -11.67 18.05
N ARG A 390 -4.54 -10.42 18.47
CA ARG A 390 -3.48 -9.56 18.99
C ARG A 390 -3.67 -9.38 20.50
N VAL A 391 -2.83 -10.03 21.30
CA VAL A 391 -2.79 -9.86 22.77
C VAL A 391 -1.75 -8.79 23.09
N LEU A 392 -2.08 -7.80 23.91
CA LEU A 392 -1.20 -6.70 24.26
C LEU A 392 -0.87 -6.72 25.76
N ILE A 393 0.43 -6.72 26.05
CA ILE A 393 1.00 -6.52 27.38
C ILE A 393 1.72 -5.17 27.39
N ILE A 394 1.45 -4.36 28.39
CA ILE A 394 2.15 -3.09 28.66
C ILE A 394 2.62 -3.09 30.10
N ASN A 395 3.91 -2.87 30.34
CA ASN A 395 4.53 -2.89 31.67
C ASN A 395 4.21 -4.18 32.45
N HIS A 396 4.28 -5.33 31.79
CA HIS A 396 3.90 -6.64 32.36
C HIS A 396 2.42 -6.79 32.74
N HIS A 397 1.57 -5.83 32.40
CA HIS A 397 0.13 -5.88 32.64
C HIS A 397 -0.60 -6.23 31.35
N TYR A 398 -1.61 -7.09 31.47
CA TYR A 398 -2.51 -7.37 30.36
C TYR A 398 -3.35 -6.13 30.04
N ALA A 399 -3.11 -5.57 28.86
CA ALA A 399 -3.72 -4.32 28.42
C ALA A 399 -4.98 -4.55 27.58
N GLY A 400 -4.99 -5.60 26.75
CA GLY A 400 -6.18 -5.97 25.98
C GLY A 400 -5.93 -7.05 24.93
N CYS A 401 -7.01 -7.54 24.33
CA CYS A 401 -6.96 -8.49 23.22
C CYS A 401 -7.94 -8.10 22.11
N VAL A 402 -7.48 -8.20 20.87
CA VAL A 402 -8.29 -7.88 19.68
C VAL A 402 -8.21 -9.04 18.69
N GLN A 403 -9.35 -9.58 18.28
CA GLN A 403 -9.43 -10.45 17.12
C GLN A 403 -9.28 -9.61 15.85
N ARG A 404 -8.39 -10.04 14.94
CA ARG A 404 -8.25 -9.43 13.62
C ARG A 404 -8.95 -10.31 12.59
N ARG A 405 -9.87 -9.73 11.82
CA ARG A 405 -10.68 -10.48 10.85
C ARG A 405 -10.54 -9.88 9.45
N PRO A 406 -10.45 -10.70 8.39
CA PRO A 406 -10.48 -10.19 7.02
C PRO A 406 -11.76 -9.39 6.73
N ALA A 407 -11.66 -8.48 5.76
CA ALA A 407 -12.79 -7.68 5.32
C ALA A 407 -13.98 -8.56 4.95
N SER A 408 -15.14 -8.26 5.51
CA SER A 408 -16.35 -9.06 5.36
C SER A 408 -17.62 -8.21 5.46
N VAL A 409 -18.72 -8.78 4.97
CA VAL A 409 -20.09 -8.32 5.15
C VAL A 409 -20.90 -9.42 5.83
N VAL A 410 -21.87 -9.04 6.66
CA VAL A 410 -22.76 -9.96 7.37
C VAL A 410 -24.17 -9.76 6.85
N GLY A 411 -24.83 -10.84 6.45
CA GLY A 411 -26.20 -10.83 5.98
C GLY A 411 -27.19 -10.43 7.07
N ASP A 412 -28.17 -9.64 6.67
CA ASP A 412 -29.32 -9.25 7.49
C ASP A 412 -30.64 -9.84 6.94
N GLY A 413 -30.55 -10.76 5.96
CA GLY A 413 -31.68 -11.37 5.29
C GLY A 413 -32.47 -10.46 4.35
N GLN A 414 -32.08 -9.19 4.19
CA GLN A 414 -32.85 -8.19 3.43
C GLN A 414 -32.01 -7.48 2.36
N ARG A 415 -30.78 -7.10 2.70
CA ARG A 415 -29.90 -6.30 1.84
C ARG A 415 -29.00 -7.18 0.99
N THR A 416 -28.72 -6.68 -0.21
CA THR A 416 -27.76 -7.27 -1.11
C THR A 416 -26.32 -7.10 -0.59
N ILE A 417 -25.40 -7.95 -1.06
CA ILE A 417 -23.96 -7.82 -0.78
C ILE A 417 -23.45 -6.41 -1.10
N LEU A 418 -23.90 -5.80 -2.20
CA LEU A 418 -23.51 -4.43 -2.58
C LEU A 418 -23.95 -3.40 -1.53
N GLU A 419 -25.20 -3.48 -1.08
CA GLU A 419 -25.75 -2.55 -0.08
C GLU A 419 -25.07 -2.73 1.27
N LEU A 420 -24.82 -3.99 1.68
CA LEU A 420 -24.07 -4.30 2.90
C LEU A 420 -22.64 -3.75 2.82
N PHE A 421 -21.97 -3.90 1.68
CA PHE A 421 -20.64 -3.34 1.43
C PHE A 421 -20.63 -1.81 1.51
N GLN A 422 -21.58 -1.14 0.85
CA GLN A 422 -21.69 0.33 0.87
C GLN A 422 -21.95 0.86 2.28
N ARG A 423 -22.85 0.20 3.03
CA ARG A 423 -23.15 0.54 4.42
C ARG A 423 -21.94 0.36 5.32
N ARG A 424 -21.19 -0.74 5.15
CA ARG A 424 -19.95 -0.99 5.89
C ARG A 424 -18.92 0.12 5.65
N ASN A 425 -18.80 0.63 4.43
CA ASN A 425 -17.91 1.75 4.12
C ASN A 425 -18.36 3.11 4.68
N GLN A 426 -19.59 3.20 5.17
CA GLN A 426 -20.13 4.37 5.88
C GLN A 426 -19.97 4.24 7.41
N GLU A 427 -19.40 3.13 7.91
CA GLU A 427 -19.11 2.98 9.34
C GLU A 427 -18.17 4.10 9.83
N PRO A 428 -18.43 4.69 11.02
CA PRO A 428 -17.60 5.74 11.58
C PRO A 428 -16.14 5.30 11.72
N GLY A 429 -15.21 6.19 11.39
CA GLY A 429 -13.77 5.94 11.51
C GLY A 429 -13.13 5.23 10.33
N ARG A 430 -13.90 4.68 9.37
CA ARG A 430 -13.33 4.15 8.13
C ARG A 430 -12.87 5.29 7.22
N CYS A 431 -11.58 5.29 6.89
CA CYS A 431 -10.99 6.24 5.95
C CYS A 431 -10.54 5.55 4.66
N ASP A 432 -10.17 6.36 3.66
CA ASP A 432 -9.59 5.86 2.42
C ASP A 432 -8.35 4.99 2.69
N ARG A 433 -8.11 3.99 1.84
CA ARG A 433 -7.02 3.01 1.96
C ARG A 433 -5.60 3.62 2.01
N TYR A 434 -5.41 4.85 1.54
CA TYR A 434 -4.13 5.57 1.56
C TYR A 434 -3.98 6.48 2.78
N GLU A 435 -5.03 6.63 3.61
CA GLU A 435 -4.95 7.37 4.87
C GLU A 435 -4.00 6.63 5.83
N THR A 436 -2.97 7.34 6.27
CA THR A 436 -1.93 6.82 7.19
C THR A 436 -2.27 7.09 8.65
N HIS A 437 -3.16 8.05 8.88
CA HIS A 437 -3.70 8.40 10.18
C HIS A 437 -5.05 7.71 10.45
N THR A 438 -5.19 6.44 10.08
CA THR A 438 -6.36 5.66 10.45
C THR A 438 -5.99 4.26 10.90
N THR A 439 -6.81 3.72 11.80
CA THR A 439 -6.81 2.30 12.17
C THR A 439 -7.76 1.52 11.26
N LEU A 440 -8.88 2.14 10.87
CA LEU A 440 -9.94 1.50 10.08
C LEU A 440 -9.94 2.07 8.67
N HIS A 441 -9.80 1.20 7.68
CA HIS A 441 -9.90 1.56 6.27
C HIS A 441 -11.23 1.10 5.69
N GLN A 442 -11.65 1.76 4.61
CA GLN A 442 -12.77 1.30 3.81
C GLN A 442 -12.48 -0.08 3.19
N LEU A 443 -13.53 -0.90 3.12
CA LEU A 443 -13.55 -2.16 2.40
C LEU A 443 -13.31 -1.89 0.92
N VAL A 444 -12.48 -2.73 0.31
CA VAL A 444 -12.14 -2.66 -1.13
C VAL A 444 -12.73 -3.85 -1.85
N PHE A 445 -13.36 -3.60 -2.99
CA PHE A 445 -13.88 -4.65 -3.87
C PHE A 445 -12.95 -4.85 -5.07
N ASP A 446 -12.03 -5.80 -4.96
CA ASP A 446 -10.96 -6.04 -5.94
C ASP A 446 -11.10 -7.39 -6.68
N HIS A 447 -10.02 -7.82 -7.34
CA HIS A 447 -9.97 -9.13 -8.02
C HIS A 447 -10.18 -10.30 -7.05
N THR A 448 -9.65 -10.22 -5.83
CA THR A 448 -9.84 -11.24 -4.79
C THR A 448 -11.31 -11.33 -4.40
N SER A 449 -11.95 -10.19 -4.14
CA SER A 449 -13.38 -10.14 -3.80
C SER A 449 -14.24 -10.74 -4.91
N ARG A 450 -13.95 -10.42 -6.19
CA ARG A 450 -14.65 -11.00 -7.35
C ARG A 450 -14.49 -12.52 -7.44
N ARG A 451 -13.27 -13.03 -7.22
CA ARG A 451 -13.00 -14.47 -7.23
C ARG A 451 -13.75 -15.20 -6.11
N LEU A 452 -13.75 -14.64 -4.90
CA LEU A 452 -14.48 -15.20 -3.76
C LEU A 452 -15.98 -15.21 -4.00
N LEU A 453 -16.52 -14.14 -4.56
CA LEU A 453 -17.94 -14.02 -4.91
C LEU A 453 -18.35 -15.09 -5.92
N HIS A 454 -17.58 -15.24 -7.01
CA HIS A 454 -17.82 -16.26 -8.03
C HIS A 454 -17.71 -17.68 -7.45
N ARG A 455 -16.70 -17.95 -6.63
CA ARG A 455 -16.50 -19.27 -5.98
C ARG A 455 -17.65 -19.63 -5.04
N ALA A 456 -18.25 -18.65 -4.37
CA ALA A 456 -19.42 -18.84 -3.54
C ALA A 456 -20.73 -18.99 -4.34
N GLY A 457 -20.70 -18.79 -5.67
CA GLY A 457 -21.91 -18.75 -6.49
C GLY A 457 -22.78 -17.52 -6.25
N TYR A 458 -22.20 -16.46 -5.68
CA TYR A 458 -22.89 -15.22 -5.36
C TYR A 458 -22.71 -14.16 -6.44
N THR A 459 -23.58 -13.16 -6.40
CA THR A 459 -23.48 -11.93 -7.18
C THR A 459 -23.59 -10.73 -6.23
N LEU A 460 -23.29 -9.53 -6.72
CA LEU A 460 -23.47 -8.31 -5.91
C LEU A 460 -24.93 -8.08 -5.49
N ASN A 461 -25.89 -8.66 -6.21
CA ASN A 461 -27.32 -8.61 -5.92
C ASN A 461 -27.80 -9.74 -5.01
N THR A 462 -26.92 -10.66 -4.61
CA THR A 462 -27.28 -11.73 -3.68
C THR A 462 -27.61 -11.13 -2.31
N VAL A 463 -28.74 -11.53 -1.74
CA VAL A 463 -29.11 -11.27 -0.34
C VAL A 463 -28.61 -12.42 0.51
N LEU A 464 -27.71 -12.14 1.44
CA LEU A 464 -27.16 -13.14 2.36
C LEU A 464 -28.18 -13.45 3.47
N ALA A 465 -28.23 -14.70 3.93
CA ALA A 465 -29.07 -15.07 5.05
C ALA A 465 -28.66 -14.30 6.32
N GLU A 466 -29.60 -14.09 7.24
CA GLU A 466 -29.31 -13.39 8.49
C GLU A 466 -28.19 -14.12 9.27
N GLY A 467 -27.14 -13.38 9.62
CA GLY A 467 -25.96 -13.90 10.32
C GLY A 467 -24.93 -14.60 9.42
N GLU A 468 -25.20 -14.77 8.13
CA GLU A 468 -24.23 -15.34 7.20
C GLU A 468 -23.10 -14.35 6.90
N VAL A 469 -21.84 -14.79 7.05
CA VAL A 469 -20.67 -13.93 6.81
C VAL A 469 -20.06 -14.24 5.45
N PHE A 470 -19.99 -13.22 4.60
CA PHE A 470 -19.24 -13.30 3.34
C PHE A 470 -17.95 -12.50 3.44
N TYR A 471 -16.82 -13.19 3.25
CA TYR A 471 -15.49 -12.58 3.24
C TYR A 471 -15.14 -12.02 1.86
N LEU A 472 -14.70 -10.76 1.85
CA LEU A 472 -14.25 -10.05 0.65
C LEU A 472 -12.75 -10.25 0.39
N GLN A 473 -12.03 -10.71 1.40
CA GLN A 473 -10.58 -10.93 1.38
C GLN A 473 -10.25 -12.25 2.09
N GLU A 474 -9.22 -12.94 1.62
CA GLU A 474 -8.69 -14.16 2.27
C GLU A 474 -7.70 -13.83 3.39
N LYS A 475 -7.02 -12.69 3.29
CA LYS A 475 -5.98 -12.24 4.22
C LYS A 475 -6.46 -11.06 5.07
N ILE A 476 -5.89 -10.96 6.27
CA ILE A 476 -6.10 -9.82 7.17
C ILE A 476 -5.18 -8.68 6.72
N THR A 477 -5.74 -7.70 6.02
CA THR A 477 -5.02 -6.53 5.53
C THR A 477 -5.78 -5.27 5.91
N ALA A 478 -5.19 -4.41 6.74
CA ALA A 478 -5.81 -3.17 7.24
C ALA A 478 -6.37 -2.32 6.10
N ALA A 479 -5.53 -1.99 5.11
CA ALA A 479 -5.88 -1.16 3.95
C ALA A 479 -6.95 -1.76 3.01
N LEU A 480 -7.37 -3.01 3.22
CA LEU A 480 -8.46 -3.65 2.47
C LEU A 480 -9.76 -3.76 3.30
N GLY A 481 -9.80 -3.11 4.46
CA GLY A 481 -10.98 -3.02 5.32
C GLY A 481 -11.11 -4.14 6.35
N ALA A 482 -9.99 -4.62 6.90
CA ALA A 482 -9.99 -5.56 8.02
C ALA A 482 -10.81 -5.03 9.22
N ASP A 483 -11.35 -5.95 10.01
CA ASP A 483 -12.02 -5.65 11.27
C ASP A 483 -11.13 -5.98 12.47
N TYR A 484 -11.36 -5.24 13.54
CA TYR A 484 -10.75 -5.37 14.85
C TYR A 484 -11.87 -5.47 15.88
N ILE A 485 -12.00 -6.65 16.49
CA ILE A 485 -13.04 -6.96 17.47
C ILE A 485 -12.38 -7.08 18.84
N ASP A 486 -12.81 -6.26 19.79
CA ASP A 486 -12.38 -6.39 21.19
C ASP A 486 -12.84 -7.73 21.75
N CYS A 487 -11.89 -8.50 22.27
CA CYS A 487 -12.11 -9.76 22.97
C CYS A 487 -11.27 -9.77 24.25
N THR A 488 -11.09 -8.59 24.85
CA THR A 488 -10.23 -8.41 26.04
C THR A 488 -10.72 -9.25 27.21
N ASP A 489 -12.03 -9.29 27.44
CA ASP A 489 -12.64 -9.99 28.57
C ASP A 489 -12.85 -11.50 28.30
N ASP A 490 -12.72 -11.93 27.03
CA ASP A 490 -12.91 -13.32 26.60
C ASP A 490 -11.61 -14.14 26.69
N LEU A 491 -10.45 -13.48 26.76
CA LEU A 491 -9.15 -14.16 26.75
C LEU A 491 -8.98 -15.05 27.99
N HIS A 492 -8.77 -16.35 27.76
CA HIS A 492 -8.62 -17.29 28.85
C HIS A 492 -7.44 -16.90 29.79
N PRO A 493 -7.63 -16.92 31.13
CA PRO A 493 -6.61 -16.47 32.08
C PRO A 493 -5.25 -17.17 31.98
N SER A 494 -5.22 -18.44 31.56
CA SER A 494 -3.94 -19.14 31.37
C SER A 494 -3.09 -18.53 30.24
N ILE A 495 -3.74 -17.97 29.21
CA ILE A 495 -3.06 -17.33 28.08
C ILE A 495 -2.50 -15.98 28.52
N VAL A 496 -3.29 -15.24 29.32
CA VAL A 496 -2.83 -13.99 29.96
C VAL A 496 -1.57 -14.25 30.80
N GLN A 497 -1.62 -15.27 31.67
CA GLN A 497 -0.50 -15.62 32.54
C GLN A 497 0.77 -15.97 31.73
N GLN A 498 0.64 -16.75 30.66
CA GLN A 498 1.73 -17.07 29.74
C GLN A 498 2.36 -15.82 29.12
N CYS A 499 1.54 -14.86 28.67
CA CYS A 499 2.03 -13.60 28.11
C CYS A 499 2.74 -12.72 29.15
N ILE A 500 2.22 -12.67 30.37
CA ILE A 500 2.82 -11.90 31.48
C ILE A 500 4.17 -12.53 31.88
N GLU A 501 4.22 -13.84 32.08
CA GLU A 501 5.46 -14.57 32.40
C GLU A 501 6.53 -14.32 31.34
N PHE A 502 6.17 -14.47 30.06
CA PHE A 502 7.08 -14.15 28.96
C PHE A 502 7.56 -12.71 29.02
N SER A 503 6.67 -11.75 29.30
CA SER A 503 7.04 -10.34 29.32
C SER A 503 8.12 -10.01 30.35
N HIS A 504 8.17 -10.71 31.48
CA HIS A 504 9.22 -10.50 32.51
C HIS A 504 10.61 -10.94 32.06
N HIS A 505 10.73 -11.73 31.00
CA HIS A 505 12.02 -12.10 30.41
C HIS A 505 12.60 -11.04 29.47
N TYR A 506 11.83 -9.99 29.16
CA TYR A 506 12.26 -8.93 28.24
C TYR A 506 12.15 -7.55 28.89
N PRO A 507 13.15 -6.68 28.66
CA PRO A 507 13.13 -5.29 29.11
C PRO A 507 12.17 -4.38 28.29
N SER A 508 11.29 -4.95 27.44
CA SER A 508 10.40 -4.16 26.60
C SER A 508 9.16 -3.70 27.37
N LEU A 509 8.91 -2.39 27.39
CA LEU A 509 7.71 -1.83 28.01
C LEU A 509 6.41 -2.33 27.36
N THR A 510 6.43 -2.62 26.06
CA THR A 510 5.27 -3.08 25.30
C THR A 510 5.58 -4.37 24.56
N ILE A 511 4.67 -5.33 24.61
CA ILE A 511 4.74 -6.58 23.84
C ILE A 511 3.35 -6.89 23.30
N GLY A 512 3.23 -7.02 21.97
CA GLY A 512 2.04 -7.52 21.31
C GLY A 512 2.28 -8.91 20.73
N PHE A 513 1.53 -9.90 21.18
CA PHE A 513 1.58 -11.27 20.70
C PHE A 513 0.56 -11.49 19.57
N ASP A 514 1.00 -12.14 18.51
CA ASP A 514 0.15 -12.69 17.46
C ASP A 514 -0.20 -14.13 17.83
N LEU A 515 -1.46 -14.36 18.20
CA LEU A 515 -1.97 -15.63 18.67
C LEU A 515 -2.96 -16.21 17.66
N ILE A 516 -2.88 -17.51 17.38
CA ILE A 516 -3.86 -18.24 16.57
C ILE A 516 -4.47 -19.34 17.41
N THR A 517 -5.80 -19.38 17.52
CA THR A 517 -6.54 -20.42 18.27
C THR A 517 -7.94 -20.58 17.70
N THR A 518 -8.53 -21.76 17.84
CA THR A 518 -9.92 -22.02 17.42
C THR A 518 -10.95 -21.43 18.37
N ASP A 519 -10.56 -21.22 19.63
CA ASP A 519 -11.36 -20.63 20.69
C ASP A 519 -10.40 -19.91 21.65
N ILE A 520 -10.64 -18.63 21.94
CA ILE A 520 -9.78 -17.82 22.81
C ILE A 520 -10.17 -17.92 24.30
N CYS A 521 -11.36 -18.46 24.57
CA CYS A 521 -11.92 -18.66 25.91
C CYS A 521 -11.42 -19.94 26.57
N ARG A 522 -10.59 -20.74 25.88
CA ARG A 522 -10.06 -22.03 26.36
C ARG A 522 -8.53 -22.07 26.35
N PRO A 523 -7.91 -22.91 27.19
CA PRO A 523 -6.46 -23.11 27.17
C PRO A 523 -5.93 -23.55 25.79
N LEU A 524 -4.77 -23.03 25.38
CA LEU A 524 -4.15 -23.37 24.08
C LEU A 524 -3.86 -24.87 23.89
N ALA A 525 -3.59 -25.58 25.00
CA ALA A 525 -3.38 -27.02 24.99
C ALA A 525 -4.63 -27.81 24.54
N GLU A 526 -5.83 -27.25 24.76
CA GLU A 526 -7.10 -27.87 24.35
C GLU A 526 -7.48 -27.49 22.91
N THR A 527 -7.17 -26.26 22.50
CA THR A 527 -7.58 -25.70 21.21
C THR A 527 -6.59 -25.97 20.09
N GLY A 528 -5.38 -26.43 20.44
CA GLY A 528 -4.25 -26.56 19.51
C GLY A 528 -3.68 -25.20 19.07
N GLY A 529 -3.98 -24.13 19.79
CA GLY A 529 -3.55 -22.77 19.48
C GLY A 529 -2.07 -22.53 19.78
N ALA A 530 -1.50 -21.48 19.17
CA ALA A 530 -0.10 -21.16 19.32
C ALA A 530 0.21 -19.67 19.08
N PHE A 531 1.29 -19.19 19.70
CA PHE A 531 1.87 -17.88 19.48
C PHE A 531 2.74 -17.91 18.21
N ASN A 532 2.31 -17.17 17.19
CA ASN A 532 2.97 -17.11 15.88
C ASN A 532 4.14 -16.12 15.86
N GLU A 533 4.02 -15.00 16.58
CA GLU A 533 5.05 -13.97 16.69
C GLU A 533 4.79 -13.07 17.93
N TYR A 534 5.81 -12.36 18.40
CA TYR A 534 5.65 -11.19 19.26
C TYR A 534 6.29 -9.94 18.62
N ASN A 535 5.75 -8.78 18.98
CA ASN A 535 6.20 -7.48 18.51
C ASN A 535 6.44 -6.58 19.72
N THR A 536 7.58 -5.92 19.76
CA THR A 536 7.95 -4.97 20.81
C THR A 536 7.47 -3.55 20.54
N LEU A 537 7.08 -3.28 19.28
CA LEU A 537 6.40 -2.06 18.86
C LEU A 537 4.99 -2.36 18.31
N PRO A 538 4.07 -2.96 19.11
CA PRO A 538 2.72 -3.25 18.68
C PRO A 538 1.91 -2.01 18.29
N TYR A 539 0.86 -2.25 17.51
CA TYR A 539 -0.17 -1.26 17.16
C TYR A 539 -1.17 -1.16 18.31
N VAL A 540 -0.95 -0.21 19.22
CA VAL A 540 -1.83 0.03 20.38
C VAL A 540 -3.19 0.59 19.97
N ASP A 541 -3.25 1.28 18.83
CA ASP A 541 -4.47 1.85 18.25
C ASP A 541 -5.49 0.79 17.84
N LEU A 542 -5.07 -0.46 17.61
CA LEU A 542 -6.01 -1.58 17.39
C LEU A 542 -6.96 -1.77 18.59
N HIS A 543 -6.47 -1.50 19.81
CA HIS A 543 -7.22 -1.68 21.05
C HIS A 543 -8.05 -0.44 21.39
N GLU A 544 -7.55 0.76 21.08
CA GLU A 544 -8.28 2.02 21.35
C GLU A 544 -9.27 2.40 20.25
N CYS A 545 -9.13 1.84 19.05
CA CYS A 545 -9.93 2.18 17.87
C CYS A 545 -10.53 0.94 17.19
N CYS A 546 -10.76 -0.14 17.94
CA CYS A 546 -11.51 -1.30 17.45
C CYS A 546 -12.91 -0.88 16.96
N ASN A 547 -13.44 -1.58 15.96
CA ASN A 547 -14.73 -1.27 15.36
C ASN A 547 -15.89 -2.14 15.88
N VAL A 548 -15.57 -3.21 16.62
CA VAL A 548 -16.57 -4.06 17.28
C VAL A 548 -16.13 -4.29 18.72
N GLY A 549 -17.05 -4.14 19.68
CA GLY A 549 -16.77 -4.28 21.10
C GLY A 549 -16.27 -2.99 21.74
N GLN A 550 -15.58 -3.09 22.89
CA GLN A 550 -15.19 -1.94 23.70
C GLN A 550 -13.80 -1.43 23.29
N GLN A 551 -13.70 -0.11 23.07
CA GLN A 551 -12.43 0.58 22.91
C GLN A 551 -11.71 0.68 24.26
N ARG A 552 -10.50 0.11 24.36
CA ARG A 552 -9.72 0.02 25.59
C ARG A 552 -8.64 1.11 25.59
N PRO A 553 -8.58 2.00 26.59
CA PRO A 553 -7.61 3.12 26.62
C PRO A 553 -6.22 2.64 27.09
N VAL A 554 -5.59 1.76 26.31
CA VAL A 554 -4.38 1.03 26.72
C VAL A 554 -3.14 1.91 26.82
N SER A 555 -3.08 3.01 26.07
CA SER A 555 -1.91 3.90 26.03
C SER A 555 -1.66 4.60 27.36
N TYR A 556 -2.67 4.72 28.23
CA TYR A 556 -2.48 5.25 29.57
C TYR A 556 -1.52 4.41 30.40
N LEU A 557 -1.43 3.09 30.18
CA LEU A 557 -0.48 2.23 30.88
C LEU A 557 0.99 2.58 30.56
N ILE A 558 1.26 3.06 29.34
CA ILE A 558 2.58 3.59 28.97
C ILE A 558 2.88 4.85 29.79
N TRP A 559 1.89 5.74 29.92
CA TRP A 559 2.04 6.98 30.67
C TRP A 559 2.05 6.77 32.19
N ASP A 560 1.37 5.76 32.71
CA ASP A 560 1.47 5.36 34.12
C ASP A 560 2.90 4.95 34.47
N TYR A 561 3.52 4.12 33.62
CA TYR A 561 4.93 3.78 33.77
C TYR A 561 5.85 5.01 33.80
N ILE A 562 5.57 6.00 32.94
CA ILE A 562 6.32 7.26 32.87
C ILE A 562 6.15 8.08 34.15
N GLU A 563 4.91 8.24 34.62
CA GLU A 563 4.60 9.02 35.83
C GLU A 563 5.22 8.39 37.08
N GLU A 564 5.12 7.08 37.23
CA GLU A 564 5.73 6.33 38.34
C GLU A 564 7.24 6.51 38.42
N ARG A 565 7.89 6.86 37.30
CA ARG A 565 9.34 6.99 37.15
C ARG A 565 9.75 8.40 36.72
N ALA A 566 8.88 9.39 36.91
CA ALA A 566 9.06 10.74 36.40
C ALA A 566 10.39 11.37 36.85
N ASP A 567 10.82 11.10 38.08
CA ASP A 567 12.10 11.61 38.62
C ASP A 567 13.33 11.14 37.83
N SER A 568 13.25 9.96 37.21
CA SER A 568 14.33 9.38 36.39
C SER A 568 14.18 9.64 34.90
N ILE A 569 12.95 9.74 34.40
CA ILE A 569 12.64 9.80 32.96
C ILE A 569 12.44 11.25 32.50
N VAL A 570 11.70 12.05 33.28
CA VAL A 570 11.29 13.41 32.91
C VAL A 570 12.31 14.39 33.48
N THR A 571 13.45 14.53 32.80
CA THR A 571 14.59 15.31 33.31
C THR A 571 14.84 16.59 32.51
N ALA A 572 15.64 17.50 33.07
CA ALA A 572 16.01 18.73 32.37
C ALA A 572 17.00 18.48 31.21
N GLU A 573 17.67 17.33 31.17
CA GLU A 573 18.62 16.98 30.11
C GLU A 573 17.96 16.36 28.87
N PHE A 574 16.65 16.08 28.91
CA PHE A 574 15.92 15.44 27.81
C PHE A 574 16.59 14.16 27.31
N LYS A 575 16.98 13.30 28.25
CA LYS A 575 17.62 12.03 27.92
C LYS A 575 16.69 11.19 27.03
N PRO A 576 17.25 10.37 26.12
CA PRO A 576 16.47 9.32 25.47
C PRO A 576 15.79 8.44 26.52
N PHE A 577 14.52 8.09 26.26
CA PHE A 577 13.67 7.25 27.10
C PHE A 577 14.29 5.88 27.37
#